data_AF-A0AAE4I0V6-F1
#
_entry.id   AF-A0AAE4I0V6-F1
#
_cell.length_a   1.000
_cell.length_b   1.000
_cell.length_c   1.000
_cell.angle_alpha   90.00
_cell.angle_beta   90.00
_cell.angle_gamma   90.00
#
_symmetry.space_group_name_H-M   'P 1'
#
loop_
_entity.id
_entity.type
_entity.pdbx_description
1 polymer ?
#
loop_
_entity_poly.entity_id
_entity_poly.type
_entity_poly.pdbx_seq_one_letter_code
_entity_poly.pdbx_strand_id
1 'polypeptide(L)'
;MDQQKWLLVRKNFEGTEDLADGYYRLRELDGDYQLAYLIAGPCGDKVPHPAVTLEQEGKQVRPIRLLDLEVTPILNLAAETGDSEQIEALTDQLLDRFIKMKKLVL
;
A
#
# COMPACT_ATOMS: atom_id res chain seq x y z
N MET A 1 -0.07 -3.60 11.29
CA MET A 1 -0.56 -4.16 10.00
C MET A 1 -0.96 -5.62 10.18
N ASP A 2 -2.16 -5.99 9.74
CA ASP A 2 -2.64 -7.38 9.78
C ASP A 2 -1.95 -8.26 8.71
N GLN A 3 -1.28 -9.33 9.15
CA GLN A 3 -0.55 -10.25 8.28
C GLN A 3 -1.48 -11.12 7.42
N GLN A 4 -2.68 -11.46 7.90
CA GLN A 4 -3.65 -12.25 7.12
C GLN A 4 -4.18 -11.43 5.95
N LYS A 5 -4.47 -10.13 6.19
CA LYS A 5 -4.83 -9.19 5.12
C LYS A 5 -3.75 -9.11 4.06
N TRP A 6 -2.49 -8.93 4.46
CA TRP A 6 -1.36 -8.90 3.53
C TRP A 6 -1.26 -10.18 2.68
N LEU A 7 -1.33 -11.36 3.31
CA LEU A 7 -1.28 -12.64 2.60
C LEU A 7 -2.44 -12.79 1.61
N LEU A 8 -3.64 -12.35 1.99
CA LEU A 8 -4.81 -12.38 1.11
C LEU A 8 -4.62 -11.47 -0.11
N VAL A 9 -4.12 -10.24 0.09
CA VAL A 9 -3.80 -9.32 -1.02
C VAL A 9 -2.77 -9.93 -1.95
N ARG A 10 -1.62 -10.37 -1.42
CA ARG A 10 -0.52 -10.94 -2.23
C ARG A 10 -0.95 -12.15 -3.06
N LYS A 11 -1.85 -12.99 -2.53
CA LYS A 11 -2.34 -14.18 -3.26
C LYS A 11 -3.27 -13.82 -4.43
N ASN A 12 -3.93 -12.66 -4.40
CA ASN A 12 -4.99 -12.29 -5.34
C ASN A 12 -4.65 -11.07 -6.21
N PHE A 13 -3.38 -10.63 -6.18
CA PHE A 13 -2.98 -9.40 -6.83
C PHE A 13 -1.51 -9.42 -7.25
N GLU A 14 -1.24 -9.02 -8.50
CA GLU A 14 0.10 -8.79 -9.02
C GLU A 14 0.06 -7.66 -10.05
N GLY A 15 1.12 -6.86 -10.14
CA GLY A 15 1.24 -5.84 -11.17
C GLY A 15 0.41 -4.59 -10.91
N THR A 16 -0.41 -4.16 -11.87
CA THR A 16 -1.25 -2.97 -11.77
C THR A 16 -2.65 -3.31 -12.26
N GLU A 17 -3.65 -3.02 -11.44
CA GLU A 17 -5.06 -3.20 -11.78
C GLU A 17 -5.79 -1.87 -11.69
N ASP A 18 -6.72 -1.65 -12.62
CA ASP A 18 -7.70 -0.58 -12.57
C ASP A 18 -8.96 -1.13 -11.89
N LEU A 19 -9.27 -0.61 -10.70
CA LEU A 19 -10.45 -0.98 -9.92
C LEU A 19 -11.44 0.17 -9.90
N ALA A 20 -12.66 -0.10 -9.42
CA ALA A 20 -13.77 0.84 -9.50
C ALA A 20 -13.51 2.22 -8.85
N ASP A 21 -12.61 2.30 -7.87
CA ASP A 21 -12.27 3.55 -7.18
C ASP A 21 -10.95 4.16 -7.64
N GLY A 22 -10.05 3.41 -8.28
CA GLY A 22 -8.76 3.90 -8.75
C GLY A 22 -7.82 2.76 -9.11
N TYR A 23 -6.54 3.10 -9.31
CA TYR A 23 -5.54 2.11 -9.70
C TYR A 23 -4.83 1.55 -8.47
N TYR A 24 -4.73 0.24 -8.38
CA TYR A 24 -3.86 -0.40 -7.40
C TYR A 24 -2.62 -0.93 -8.10
N ARG A 25 -1.52 -0.97 -7.36
CA ARG A 25 -0.26 -1.49 -7.85
C ARG A 25 0.48 -2.24 -6.77
N LEU A 26 0.90 -3.46 -7.08
CA LEU A 26 1.82 -4.25 -6.26
C LEU A 26 3.05 -4.60 -7.10
N ARG A 27 4.23 -4.29 -6.56
CA ARG A 27 5.52 -4.63 -7.17
C ARG A 27 6.44 -5.21 -6.11
N GLU A 28 7.26 -6.17 -6.53
CA GLU A 28 8.40 -6.65 -5.74
C GLU A 28 9.63 -5.79 -6.04
N LEU A 29 10.43 -5.50 -5.03
CA LEU A 29 11.62 -4.65 -5.06
C LEU A 29 12.74 -5.36 -4.31
N ASP A 30 13.57 -6.15 -5.00
CA ASP A 30 14.74 -6.83 -4.41
C ASP A 30 14.47 -7.55 -3.06
N GLY A 31 13.32 -8.23 -2.95
CA GLY A 31 12.88 -8.95 -1.74
C GLY A 31 11.83 -8.22 -0.90
N ASP A 32 11.68 -6.92 -1.12
CA ASP A 32 10.65 -6.06 -0.52
C ASP A 32 9.43 -5.92 -1.44
N TYR A 33 8.39 -5.26 -0.96
CA TYR A 33 7.20 -4.96 -1.76
C TYR A 33 6.85 -3.48 -1.71
N GLN A 34 6.23 -3.00 -2.77
CA GLN A 34 5.53 -1.73 -2.78
C GLN A 34 4.08 -1.95 -3.19
N LEU A 35 3.18 -1.62 -2.28
CA LEU A 35 1.74 -1.54 -2.55
C LEU A 35 1.37 -0.06 -2.68
N ALA A 36 0.65 0.30 -3.74
CA ALA A 36 0.19 1.67 -3.93
C ALA A 36 -1.25 1.69 -4.42
N TYR A 37 -2.00 2.66 -3.91
CA TYR A 37 -3.18 3.18 -4.57
C TYR A 37 -2.79 4.45 -5.33
N LEU A 38 -3.22 4.56 -6.58
CA LEU A 38 -2.84 5.61 -7.50
C LEU A 38 -4.09 6.24 -8.12
N ILE A 39 -4.07 7.56 -8.25
CA ILE A 39 -5.07 8.33 -9.01
C ILE A 39 -4.42 8.84 -10.29
N ALA A 40 -5.20 8.89 -11.36
CA ALA A 40 -4.79 9.56 -12.59
C ALA A 40 -4.68 11.07 -12.34
N GLY A 41 -3.47 11.59 -12.47
CA GLY A 41 -3.22 13.02 -12.48
C GLY A 41 -3.64 13.66 -13.80
N PRO A 42 -3.71 15.00 -13.83
CA PRO A 42 -4.21 15.76 -14.99
C PRO A 42 -3.35 15.57 -16.26
N CYS A 43 -2.11 15.10 -16.12
CA CYS A 43 -1.18 14.87 -17.22
C CYS A 43 -1.04 13.38 -17.60
N GLY A 44 -1.94 12.53 -17.10
CA GLY A 44 -1.88 11.07 -17.30
C GLY A 44 -0.85 10.36 -16.42
N ASP A 45 -0.24 11.09 -15.47
CA ASP A 45 0.59 10.55 -14.42
C ASP A 45 -0.24 9.74 -13.41
N LYS A 46 0.40 8.81 -12.70
CA LYS A 46 -0.24 8.03 -11.63
C LYS A 46 0.34 8.45 -10.30
N VAL A 47 -0.43 9.21 -9.55
CA VAL A 47 0.00 9.88 -8.31
C VAL A 47 -0.31 8.99 -7.10
N PRO A 48 0.65 8.74 -6.19
CA PRO A 48 0.44 7.97 -4.96
C PRO A 48 -0.54 8.58 -3.94
N HIS A 49 -1.54 7.79 -3.53
CA HIS A 49 -2.61 8.19 -2.61
C HIS A 49 -3.16 7.03 -1.70
N PRO A 50 -2.36 6.24 -0.96
CA PRO A 50 -0.92 6.35 -0.74
C PRO A 50 -0.11 5.25 -1.46
N ALA A 51 1.22 5.34 -1.38
CA ALA A 51 2.16 4.24 -1.64
C ALA A 51 2.89 3.85 -0.36
N VAL A 52 2.93 2.55 -0.06
CA VAL A 52 3.62 1.96 1.08
C VAL A 52 4.75 1.03 0.61
N THR A 53 5.93 1.16 1.21
CA THR A 53 7.02 0.20 1.08
C THR A 53 6.98 -0.76 2.26
N LEU A 54 7.08 -2.05 1.95
CA LEU A 54 6.94 -3.18 2.85
C LEU A 54 8.23 -4.00 2.82
N GLU A 55 8.87 -4.18 3.96
CA GLU A 55 10.06 -5.00 4.13
C GLU A 55 9.68 -6.44 4.51
N GLN A 56 10.35 -7.42 3.90
CA GLN A 56 10.18 -8.85 4.22
C GLN A 56 11.23 -9.31 5.23
N GLU A 57 10.83 -9.44 6.50
CA GLU A 57 11.67 -10.01 7.57
C GLU A 57 11.27 -11.45 7.86
N GLY A 58 11.93 -12.40 7.19
CA GLY A 58 11.66 -13.83 7.35
C GLY A 58 10.25 -14.20 6.89
N LYS A 59 9.34 -14.52 7.82
CA LYS A 59 7.93 -14.85 7.52
C LYS A 59 6.97 -13.68 7.71
N GLN A 60 7.45 -12.55 8.23
CA GLN A 60 6.64 -11.37 8.47
C GLN A 60 6.95 -10.31 7.44
N VAL A 61 5.93 -9.52 7.10
CA VAL A 61 6.09 -8.31 6.31
C VAL A 61 5.74 -7.12 7.17
N ARG A 62 6.53 -6.05 7.09
CA ARG A 62 6.32 -4.83 7.88
C ARG A 62 6.40 -3.60 7.00
N PRO A 63 5.48 -2.64 7.15
CA PRO A 63 5.58 -1.40 6.41
C PRO A 63 6.64 -0.49 7.03
N ILE A 64 7.56 -0.01 6.18
CA ILE A 64 8.72 0.78 6.61
C ILE A 64 8.65 2.23 6.15
N ARG A 65 7.89 2.52 5.09
CA ARG A 65 7.73 3.88 4.53
C ARG A 65 6.35 4.06 3.93
N LEU A 66 5.81 5.28 4.02
CA LEU A 66 4.55 5.64 3.37
C LEU A 66 4.63 7.04 2.78
N LEU A 67 4.21 7.17 1.52
CA LEU A 67 4.05 8.43 0.81
C LEU A 67 2.59 8.62 0.40
N ASP A 68 1.98 9.71 0.84
CA ASP A 68 0.64 10.12 0.41
C ASP A 68 0.68 11.56 -0.08
N LEU A 69 0.42 11.75 -1.38
CA LEU A 69 0.41 13.07 -2.02
C LEU A 69 -1.00 13.70 -2.07
N GLU A 70 -2.04 13.02 -1.57
CA GLU A 70 -3.42 13.58 -1.54
C GLU A 70 -3.60 14.56 -0.39
N VAL A 71 -3.04 14.17 0.75
CA VAL A 71 -3.26 14.79 2.04
C VAL A 71 -2.43 16.06 2.20
N THR A 72 -2.93 17.00 3.01
CA THR A 72 -2.26 18.28 3.30
C THR A 72 -2.10 18.45 4.82
N PRO A 73 -0.86 18.53 5.35
CA PRO A 73 0.40 18.41 4.63
C PRO A 73 0.61 17.01 4.05
N ILE A 74 1.44 16.90 3.00
CA ILE A 74 1.86 15.62 2.40
C ILE A 74 2.41 14.71 3.48
N LEU A 75 2.00 13.45 3.48
CA LEU A 75 2.59 12.44 4.37
C LEU A 75 3.78 11.81 3.66
N ASN A 76 4.96 11.92 4.29
CA ASN A 76 6.18 11.22 3.89
C ASN A 76 6.78 10.62 5.17
N LEU A 77 6.20 9.50 5.58
CA LEU A 77 6.48 8.84 6.85
C LEU A 77 7.55 7.78 6.68
N ALA A 78 8.37 7.60 7.71
CA ALA A 78 9.38 6.56 7.73
C ALA A 78 9.49 5.90 9.11
N ALA A 79 9.68 4.58 9.14
CA ALA A 79 9.81 3.84 10.39
C ALA A 79 11.04 4.32 11.18
N GLU A 80 12.12 4.68 10.49
CA GLU A 80 13.33 5.22 11.11
C GLU A 80 13.12 6.58 11.81
N THR A 81 12.09 7.34 11.45
CA THR A 81 11.74 8.62 12.08
C THR A 81 10.75 8.47 13.25
N GLY A 82 10.32 7.24 13.56
CA GLY A 82 9.40 6.95 14.66
C GLY A 82 7.93 6.88 14.25
N ASP A 83 7.62 6.88 12.94
CA ASP A 83 6.24 6.92 12.43
C ASP A 83 5.59 5.54 12.31
N SER A 84 6.23 4.48 12.84
CA SER A 84 5.87 3.08 12.61
C SER A 84 4.39 2.78 12.90
N GLU A 85 3.84 3.27 14.02
CA GLU A 85 2.42 3.03 14.36
C GLU A 85 1.47 3.66 13.32
N GLN A 86 1.77 4.86 12.85
CA GLN A 86 0.95 5.56 11.86
C GLN A 86 1.06 4.87 10.49
N ILE A 87 2.27 4.48 10.09
CA ILE A 87 2.51 3.71 8.87
C ILE A 87 1.72 2.40 8.93
N GLU A 88 1.77 1.67 10.04
CA GLU A 88 1.03 0.42 10.20
C GLU A 88 -0.48 0.59 10.09
N ALA A 89 -1.05 1.64 10.70
CA ALA A 89 -2.47 1.93 10.64
C ALA A 89 -2.93 2.29 9.22
N LEU A 90 -2.19 3.17 8.54
CA LEU A 90 -2.50 3.56 7.15
C LEU A 90 -2.33 2.42 6.16
N THR A 91 -1.34 1.56 6.40
CA THR A 91 -1.15 0.33 5.60
C THR A 91 -2.35 -0.60 5.76
N ASP A 92 -2.84 -0.79 6.98
CA ASP A 92 -4.00 -1.66 7.24
C ASP A 92 -5.26 -1.12 6.53
N GLN A 93 -5.46 0.20 6.53
CA GLN A 93 -6.54 0.87 5.80
C GLN A 93 -6.43 0.64 4.28
N LEU A 94 -5.22 0.72 3.72
CA LEU A 94 -5.00 0.46 2.29
C LEU A 94 -5.32 -1.00 1.94
N LEU A 95 -4.94 -1.95 2.79
CA LEU A 95 -5.26 -3.38 2.61
C LEU A 95 -6.78 -3.60 2.67
N ASP A 96 -7.46 -3.03 3.66
CA ASP A 96 -8.93 -3.12 3.79
C ASP A 96 -9.65 -2.56 2.57
N ARG A 97 -9.16 -1.42 2.07
CA ARG A 97 -9.68 -0.78 0.88
C ARG A 97 -9.57 -1.72 -0.33
N PHE A 98 -8.40 -2.30 -0.57
CA PHE A 98 -8.20 -3.24 -1.67
C PHE A 98 -9.07 -4.50 -1.54
N ILE A 99 -9.11 -5.11 -0.35
CA ILE A 99 -9.93 -6.30 -0.05
C ILE A 99 -11.39 -6.02 -0.35
N LYS A 100 -11.90 -4.87 0.08
CA LYS A 100 -13.27 -4.43 -0.20
C LYS A 100 -13.52 -4.25 -1.70
N MET A 101 -12.61 -3.59 -2.43
CA MET A 101 -12.78 -3.36 -3.86
C MET A 101 -12.75 -4.65 -4.68
N LYS A 102 -11.91 -5.62 -4.29
CA LYS A 102 -11.83 -6.95 -4.91
C LYS A 102 -12.88 -7.92 -4.38
N LYS A 103 -13.72 -7.50 -3.41
CA LYS A 103 -14.74 -8.32 -2.73
C LYS A 103 -14.15 -9.61 -2.16
N LEU A 104 -12.93 -9.54 -1.64
CA LEU A 104 -12.26 -10.68 -1.03
C LEU A 104 -12.82 -10.90 0.38
N VAL A 105 -12.79 -12.16 0.82
CA VAL A 105 -13.22 -12.57 2.16
C VAL A 105 -11.98 -13.02 2.92
N LEU A 106 -11.78 -12.45 4.12
CA LEU A 106 -10.74 -12.82 5.07
C LEU A 106 -11.02 -14.17 5.71
#